data_AF-A0A382LN94-F1
#
_entry.id   AF-A0A382LN94-F1
#
_cell.length_a   1.000
_cell.length_b   1.000
_cell.length_c   1.000
_cell.angle_alpha   90.00
_cell.angle_beta   90.00
_cell.angle_gamma   90.00
#
_symmetry.space_group_name_H-M   'P 1'
#
loop_
_entity.id
_entity.type
_entity.pdbx_description
1 polymer ?
#
loop_
_entity_poly.entity_id
_entity_poly.type
_entity_poly.pdbx_seq_one_letter_code
_entity_poly.pdbx_strand_id
1 'polypeptide(L)'
;MAGSIVDKETHQPLVGANFIIMKTGQGTASDQSGSFIMNNIPVGSYTVQASMIGYSGIVRPNVNINSNKLTQLNFYMEKSV
;
A
#
# COMPACT_ATOMS: atom_id res chain seq x y z
N MET A 1 -8.57 -5.53 2.63
CA MET A 1 -7.12 -5.59 2.86
C MET A 1 -6.70 -4.40 3.70
N ALA A 2 -5.63 -4.54 4.48
CA ALA A 2 -5.09 -3.45 5.26
C ALA A 2 -3.56 -3.51 5.26
N GLY A 3 -2.92 -2.46 5.70
CA GLY A 3 -1.48 -2.43 5.73
C GLY A 3 -0.91 -1.15 6.30
N SER A 4 0.40 -1.04 6.24
CA SER A 4 1.13 0.13 6.67
C SER A 4 2.23 0.48 5.68
N ILE A 5 2.43 1.77 5.49
CA ILE A 5 3.45 2.38 4.65
C ILE A 5 4.34 3.21 5.57
N VAL A 6 5.59 2.80 5.66
CA VAL A 6 6.59 3.44 6.51
C VAL A 6 7.85 3.73 5.71
N ASP A 7 8.64 4.68 6.18
CA ASP A 7 9.97 4.97 5.68
C ASP A 7 10.92 3.80 6.05
N LYS A 8 11.70 3.32 5.09
CA LYS A 8 12.58 2.16 5.29
C LYS A 8 13.74 2.45 6.24
N GLU A 9 14.24 3.67 6.29
CA GLU A 9 15.42 4.02 7.09
C GLU A 9 15.01 4.44 8.50
N THR A 10 14.08 5.37 8.59
CA THR A 10 13.64 5.98 9.86
C THR A 10 12.53 5.20 10.55
N HIS A 11 11.89 4.26 9.85
CA HIS A 11 10.70 3.53 10.31
C HIS A 11 9.52 4.44 10.68
N GLN A 12 9.55 5.70 10.23
CA GLN A 12 8.48 6.64 10.47
C GLN A 12 7.27 6.35 9.58
N PRO A 13 6.05 6.51 10.10
CA PRO A 13 4.84 6.37 9.29
C PRO A 13 4.79 7.42 8.19
N LEU A 14 4.54 6.97 6.96
CA LEU A 14 4.37 7.85 5.82
C LEU A 14 2.90 8.22 5.70
N VAL A 15 2.56 9.44 6.10
CA VAL A 15 1.21 9.99 6.05
C VAL A 15 0.92 10.53 4.65
N GLY A 16 -0.23 10.19 4.07
CA GLY A 16 -0.61 10.64 2.74
C GLY A 16 0.11 9.93 1.59
N ALA A 17 0.77 8.80 1.85
CA ALA A 17 1.31 7.94 0.81
C ALA A 17 0.16 7.33 0.01
N ASN A 18 0.27 7.38 -1.32
CA ASN A 18 -0.75 6.86 -2.21
C ASN A 18 -0.57 5.37 -2.40
N PHE A 19 -1.62 4.60 -2.13
CA PHE A 19 -1.71 3.18 -2.39
C PHE A 19 -2.75 2.92 -3.47
N ILE A 20 -2.35 2.34 -4.60
CA ILE A 20 -3.22 2.14 -5.76
C ILE A 20 -3.18 0.66 -6.15
N ILE A 21 -4.36 0.11 -6.45
CA ILE A 21 -4.49 -1.19 -7.09
C ILE A 21 -4.47 -0.97 -8.60
N MET A 22 -3.40 -1.44 -9.23
CA MET A 22 -3.21 -1.35 -10.67
C MET A 22 -4.32 -2.11 -11.39
N LYS A 23 -4.76 -1.57 -12.54
CA LYS A 23 -5.87 -2.04 -13.39
C LYS A 23 -7.28 -1.88 -12.82
N THR A 24 -7.47 -1.70 -11.51
CA THR A 24 -8.81 -1.41 -10.95
C THR A 24 -9.05 0.09 -10.80
N GLY A 25 -7.98 0.89 -10.77
CA GLY A 25 -8.06 2.34 -10.53
C GLY A 25 -8.49 2.69 -9.10
N GLN A 26 -8.67 1.70 -8.23
CA GLN A 26 -9.00 1.93 -6.83
C GLN A 26 -7.73 2.29 -6.06
N GLY A 27 -7.77 3.42 -5.36
CA GLY A 27 -6.69 3.91 -4.55
C GLY A 27 -7.17 4.33 -3.16
N THR A 28 -6.24 4.37 -2.22
CA THR A 28 -6.44 4.95 -0.88
C THR A 28 -5.15 5.64 -0.48
N ALA A 29 -5.24 6.57 0.47
CA ALA A 29 -4.08 7.19 1.07
C ALA A 29 -3.84 6.62 2.45
N SER A 30 -2.58 6.61 2.89
CA SER A 30 -2.27 6.28 4.28
C SER A 30 -2.65 7.40 5.24
N ASP A 31 -3.12 7.03 6.42
CA ASP A 31 -3.48 7.93 7.52
C ASP A 31 -2.27 8.34 8.38
N GLN A 32 -2.50 9.08 9.48
CA GLN A 32 -1.45 9.66 10.33
C GLN A 32 -0.48 8.63 10.93
N SER A 33 -0.94 7.39 11.08
CA SER A 33 -0.13 6.25 11.55
C SER A 33 0.54 5.50 10.38
N GLY A 34 0.49 6.04 9.17
CA GLY A 34 0.98 5.40 7.95
C GLY A 34 0.17 4.16 7.56
N SER A 35 -0.99 3.94 8.19
CA SER A 35 -1.81 2.76 7.91
C SER A 35 -2.77 3.04 6.76
N PHE A 36 -3.23 2.00 6.09
CA PHE A 36 -4.23 2.11 5.04
C PHE A 36 -5.19 0.93 5.10
N ILE A 37 -6.43 1.19 4.73
CA ILE A 37 -7.50 0.19 4.71
C ILE A 37 -8.24 0.31 3.39
N MET A 38 -8.43 -0.82 2.71
CA MET A 38 -9.30 -0.94 1.54
C MET A 38 -10.29 -2.08 1.74
N ASN A 39 -11.56 -1.75 1.62
CA ASN A 39 -12.67 -2.67 1.76
C ASN A 39 -13.29 -2.97 0.39
N ASN A 40 -14.13 -4.00 0.32
CA ASN A 40 -14.91 -4.33 -0.87
C ASN A 40 -14.07 -4.67 -2.13
N ILE A 41 -12.89 -5.28 -1.95
CA ILE A 41 -12.07 -5.79 -3.05
C ILE A 41 -12.51 -7.22 -3.35
N PRO A 42 -12.95 -7.54 -4.58
CA PRO A 42 -13.29 -8.90 -4.98
C PRO A 42 -12.08 -9.83 -4.84
N VAL A 43 -12.33 -11.10 -4.52
CA VAL A 43 -11.26 -12.10 -4.48
C VAL A 43 -10.57 -12.22 -5.83
N GLY A 44 -9.24 -12.33 -5.82
CA GLY A 44 -8.44 -12.35 -7.02
C GLY A 44 -6.98 -11.97 -6.78
N SER A 45 -6.17 -12.04 -7.84
CA SER A 45 -4.78 -11.60 -7.83
C SER A 45 -4.67 -10.21 -8.44
N TYR A 46 -4.10 -9.27 -7.70
CA TYR A 46 -3.95 -7.88 -8.11
C TYR A 46 -2.50 -7.44 -8.03
N THR A 47 -2.16 -6.41 -8.81
CA THR A 47 -0.89 -5.70 -8.65
C THR A 47 -1.17 -4.41 -7.90
N VAL A 48 -0.38 -4.13 -6.87
CA VAL A 48 -0.55 -2.93 -6.04
C VAL A 48 0.70 -2.08 -6.12
N GLN A 49 0.52 -0.76 -6.02
CA GLN A 49 1.59 0.22 -6.08
C GLN A 49 1.45 1.18 -4.91
N ALA A 50 2.54 1.40 -4.18
CA ALA A 50 2.66 2.47 -3.19
C ALA A 50 3.59 3.55 -3.73
N SER A 51 3.17 4.81 -3.70
CA SER A 51 3.92 5.95 -4.22
C SER A 51 3.69 7.20 -3.37
N MET A 52 4.72 8.00 -3.18
CA MET A 52 4.66 9.23 -2.40
C MET A 52 5.69 10.22 -2.96
N ILE A 53 5.36 11.51 -2.92
CA ILE A 53 6.27 12.57 -3.39
C ILE A 53 7.52 12.55 -2.51
N GLY A 54 8.71 12.53 -3.14
CA GLY A 54 10.00 12.43 -2.44
C GLY A 54 10.40 11.00 -2.03
N TYR A 55 9.65 9.98 -2.46
CA TYR A 55 9.93 8.57 -2.18
C TYR A 55 9.92 7.72 -3.45
N SER A 56 10.73 6.67 -3.46
CA SER A 56 10.73 5.64 -4.48
C SER A 56 9.45 4.83 -4.43
N GLY A 57 8.70 4.81 -5.54
CA GLY A 57 7.48 4.01 -5.66
C GLY A 57 7.79 2.51 -5.62
N ILE A 58 6.98 1.74 -4.88
CA ILE A 58 7.08 0.29 -4.77
C ILE A 58 5.91 -0.35 -5.49
N VAL A 59 6.20 -1.28 -6.40
CA VAL A 59 5.19 -2.10 -7.07
C VAL A 59 5.28 -3.53 -6.57
N ARG A 60 4.17 -4.08 -6.09
CA ARG A 60 4.04 -5.49 -5.69
C ARG A 60 3.03 -6.20 -6.59
N PRO A 61 3.50 -7.05 -7.52
CA PRO A 61 2.62 -7.90 -8.30
C PRO A 61 2.13 -9.11 -7.49
N ASN A 62 1.07 -9.75 -8.00
CA ASN A 62 0.54 -11.02 -7.51
C ASN A 62 0.06 -11.02 -6.04
N VAL A 63 -0.54 -9.92 -5.59
CA VAL A 63 -1.22 -9.82 -4.30
C VAL A 63 -2.54 -10.57 -4.38
N ASN A 64 -2.60 -11.71 -3.70
CA ASN A 64 -3.80 -12.55 -3.66
C ASN A 64 -4.74 -12.08 -2.53
N ILE A 65 -5.92 -11.63 -2.91
CA ILE A 65 -7.01 -11.26 -2.01
C ILE A 65 -7.94 -12.47 -1.87
N ASN A 66 -8.13 -12.93 -0.64
CA ASN A 66 -8.97 -14.08 -0.31
C ASN A 66 -10.15 -13.63 0.57
N SER A 67 -11.32 -14.24 0.38
CA SER A 67 -12.54 -13.88 1.15
C SER A 67 -12.42 -14.27 2.64
N ASN A 68 -11.63 -15.31 2.93
CA ASN A 68 -11.48 -15.88 4.27
C ASN A 68 -10.31 -15.30 5.07
N LYS A 69 -9.48 -14.43 4.48
CA LYS A 69 -8.28 -13.90 5.13
C LYS A 69 -8.08 -12.43 4.82
N LEU A 70 -7.87 -11.64 5.86
CA LEU A 70 -7.47 -10.25 5.72
C LEU A 70 -6.03 -10.20 5.19
N THR A 71 -5.86 -9.80 3.93
CA THR A 71 -4.53 -9.56 3.34
C THR A 71 -3.90 -8.34 4.01
N GLN A 72 -2.81 -8.57 4.76
CA GLN A 72 -1.97 -7.54 5.35
C GLN A 72 -0.74 -7.29 4.48
N LEU A 73 -0.44 -6.02 4.19
CA LEU A 73 0.74 -5.63 3.40
C LEU A 73 1.51 -4.51 4.09
N ASN A 74 2.81 -4.71 4.27
CA ASN A 74 3.71 -3.69 4.79
C ASN A 74 4.63 -3.19 3.68
N PHE A 75 4.63 -1.89 3.44
CA PHE A 75 5.50 -1.21 2.48
C PHE A 75 6.53 -0.38 3.22
N TYR A 76 7.79 -0.54 2.83
CA TYR A 76 8.93 0.17 3.38
C TYR A 76 9.52 1.01 2.25
N MET A 77 9.12 2.27 2.15
CA MET A 77 9.52 3.14 1.05
C MET A 77 10.88 3.76 1.32
N GLU A 78 11.69 3.82 0.27
CA GLU A 78 13.00 4.47 0.30
C GLU A 78 12.83 5.92 -0.12
N LYS A 79 13.38 6.85 0.65
CA LYS A 79 13.35 8.27 0.31
C LYS A 79 14.18 8.48 -0.96
N SER A 80 13.57 9.02 -2.00
CA SER A 80 14.26 9.45 -3.21
C SER A 80 14.68 10.90 -3.00
N VAL A 81 15.86 11.11 -2.42
CA VAL A 81 16.52 12.41 -2.28
C VAL A 81 17.41 12.71 -3.47
#